data_AF-A0A1J1LSV3-F1
#
_entry.id   AF-A0A1J1LSV3-F1
#
_cell.length_a   1.000
_cell.length_b   1.000
_cell.length_c   1.000
_cell.angle_alpha   90.00
_cell.angle_beta   90.00
_cell.angle_gamma   90.00
#
_symmetry.space_group_name_H-M   'P 1'
#
loop_
_entity.id
_entity.type
_entity.pdbx_description
1 polymer ?
#
loop_
_entity_poly.entity_id
_entity_poly.type
_entity_poly.pdbx_seq_one_letter_code
_entity_poly.pdbx_strand_id
1 'polypeptide(L)' 'MIQVMISPQSLLETGIKVEKVDSLRLFKFTDELQSNLEDLLEKNKTGSLTLEEEAELNAIGELDRIFTYLNSLLVAEQ' A
#
# COMPACT_ATOMS: atom_id res chain seq x y z
N MET A 1 -19.43 -15.89 9.35
CA MET A 1 -18.39 -14.87 9.61
C MET A 1 -18.16 -14.17 8.28
N ILE A 2 -18.42 -12.86 8.21
CA ILE A 2 -18.22 -12.07 6.99
C ILE A 2 -16.74 -11.67 7.01
N GLN A 3 -15.95 -12.23 6.10
CA GLN A 3 -14.55 -11.87 5.94
C GLN A 3 -14.53 -10.59 5.10
N VAL A 4 -14.17 -9.48 5.71
CA VAL A 4 -13.98 -8.20 5.00
C VAL A 4 -12.70 -8.35 4.19
N MET A 5 -12.85 -8.71 2.92
CA MET A 5 -11.74 -8.75 1.97
C MET A 5 -11.57 -7.34 1.42
N ILE A 6 -10.61 -6.59 1.97
CA ILE A 6 -10.15 -5.35 1.34
C ILE A 6 -9.37 -5.77 0.11
N SER A 7 -9.99 -5.64 -1.06
CA SER A 7 -9.32 -5.94 -2.32
C SER A 7 -8.24 -4.87 -2.57
N PRO A 8 -6.98 -5.26 -2.83
CA PRO A 8 -5.91 -4.30 -3.13
C PRO A 8 -6.26 -3.41 -4.33
N GLN A 9 -7.12 -3.88 -5.24
CA GLN A 9 -7.63 -3.09 -6.36
C GLN A 9 -8.41 -1.84 -5.95
N SER A 10 -9.19 -1.90 -4.86
CA SER A 10 -9.95 -0.73 -4.38
C SER A 10 -9.03 0.31 -3.76
N LEU A 11 -7.93 -0.14 -3.14
CA LEU A 11 -6.84 0.73 -2.69
C LEU A 11 -6.04 1.29 -3.88
N LEU A 12 -6.02 0.63 -5.05
CA LEU A 12 -5.39 1.19 -6.24
C LEU A 12 -6.11 2.46 -6.74
N GLU A 13 -7.45 2.48 -6.69
CA GLU A 13 -8.26 3.58 -7.23
C GLU A 13 -8.13 4.88 -6.42
N THR A 14 -7.97 4.78 -5.09
CA THR A 14 -7.96 5.94 -4.18
C THR A 14 -6.60 6.17 -3.52
N GLY A 15 -5.76 5.14 -3.46
CA GLY A 15 -4.55 5.09 -2.63
C GLY A 15 -3.22 5.20 -3.38
N ILE A 16 -3.21 5.40 -4.70
CA ILE A 16 -1.97 5.45 -5.50
C ILE A 16 -1.78 6.81 -6.14
N LYS A 17 -0.55 7.31 -6.03
CA LYS A 17 -0.02 8.39 -6.87
C LYS A 17 1.12 7.88 -7.74
N VAL A 18 1.11 8.28 -9.01
CA VAL A 18 2.27 8.10 -9.88
C VAL A 18 3.14 9.33 -9.76
N GLU A 19 4.33 9.17 -9.18
CA GLU A 19 5.30 10.24 -9.01
C GLU A 19 6.37 10.14 -10.09
N LYS A 20 6.62 11.24 -10.79
CA LYS A 20 7.71 11.32 -11.75
C LYS A 20 8.98 11.74 -11.02
N VAL A 21 9.92 10.81 -10.88
CA VAL A 21 11.26 11.08 -10.32
C VAL A 21 12.25 11.03 -11.47
N ASP A 22 12.85 12.18 -11.78
CA ASP A 22 13.69 12.39 -12.96
C ASP A 22 12.99 12.01 -14.28
N SER A 23 13.36 10.85 -14.86
CA SER A 23 12.84 10.31 -16.11
C SER A 23 11.87 9.14 -15.91
N LEU A 24 11.76 8.64 -14.68
CA LEU A 24 11.00 7.46 -14.31
C LEU A 24 9.65 7.83 -13.71
N ARG A 25 8.63 7.05 -14.06
CA ARG A 25 7.29 7.15 -13.47
C ARG A 25 7.16 6.05 -12.42
N LEU A 26 7.41 6.39 -11.16
CA LEU A 26 7.37 5.45 -10.05
C LEU A 26 5.98 5.46 -9.41
N PHE A 27 5.53 4.30 -8.99
CA PHE A 27 4.30 4.14 -8.22
C PHE A 27 4.60 4.38 -6.75
N LYS A 28 3.80 5.23 -6.11
CA LYS A 28 3.84 5.51 -4.67
C LYS A 28 2.43 5.50 -4.10
N PHE A 29 2.34 5.28 -2.80
CA PHE A 29 1.11 5.47 -2.06
C PHE A 29 0.75 6.96 -1.94
N THR A 30 -0.54 7.27 -1.92
CA THR A 30 -1.02 8.61 -1.56
C THR A 30 -0.71 8.90 -0.10
N ASP A 31 -0.63 10.19 0.25
CA ASP A 31 -0.39 10.61 1.64
C ASP A 31 -1.50 10.10 2.58
N GLU A 32 -2.74 9.99 2.08
CA GLU A 32 -3.85 9.36 2.81
C GLU A 32 -3.59 7.88 3.10
N LEU A 33 -3.13 7.11 2.10
CA LEU A 33 -2.87 5.68 2.30
C LEU A 33 -1.62 5.43 3.14
N GLN A 34 -0.58 6.26 3.01
CA GLN A 34 0.58 6.22 3.90
C GLN A 34 0.19 6.50 5.35
N SER A 35 -0.63 7.53 5.59
CA SER A 35 -1.09 7.86 6.94
C SER A 35 -1.92 6.72 7.53
N ASN A 36 -2.81 6.10 6.75
CA ASN A 36 -3.56 4.92 7.20
C ASN A 36 -2.63 3.74 7.52
N LEU A 37 -1.62 3.47 6.68
CA LEU A 37 -0.62 2.44 6.96
C LEU A 37 0.14 2.71 8.26
N GLU A 38 0.54 3.96 8.51
CA GLU A 38 1.24 4.35 9.74
C GLU A 38 0.36 4.15 10.97
N ASP A 39 -0.91 4.55 10.93
CA ASP A 39 -1.91 4.30 11.97
C ASP A 39 -2.11 2.79 12.24
N LEU A 40 -2.24 2.00 11.17
CA LEU A 40 -2.37 0.54 11.25
C LEU A 40 -1.12 -0.11 11.85
N LEU A 41 0.07 0.34 11.47
CA LEU A 41 1.33 -0.14 12.03
C LEU A 41 1.48 0.24 13.51
N GLU A 42 1.01 1.42 13.90
CA GLU A 42 1.01 1.85 15.29
C GLU A 42 0.06 0.98 16.13
N LYS A 43 -1.15 0.71 15.63
CA LYS A 43 -2.10 -0.23 16.23
C LYS A 43 -1.61 -1.68 16.23
N ASN A 44 -0.85 -2.09 15.21
CA ASN A 44 -0.22 -3.41 15.15
C ASN A 44 0.77 -3.57 16.30
N LYS A 45 1.59 -2.55 16.56
CA LYS A 45 2.56 -2.55 17.66
C LYS A 45 1.88 -2.61 19.03
N THR A 46 0.71 -2.00 19.19
CA THR A 46 -0.08 -2.09 20.43
C THR A 46 -0.96 -3.34 20.51
N GLY A 47 -0.94 -4.20 19.49
CA GLY A 47 -1.78 -5.40 19.41
C GLY A 47 -3.28 -5.09 19.39
N SER A 48 -3.67 -3.88 18.97
CA SER A 48 -5.05 -3.39 18.99
C SER A 48 -5.73 -3.43 17.62
N LEU A 49 -5.12 -4.10 16.64
CA LEU A 49 -5.70 -4.27 15.32
C LEU A 49 -6.96 -5.12 15.37
N THR A 50 -8.00 -4.63 14.71
CA THR A 50 -9.16 -5.43 14.35
C THR A 50 -8.86 -6.31 13.13
N LEU A 51 -9.70 -7.32 12.91
CA LEU A 51 -9.58 -8.20 11.73
C LEU A 51 -9.66 -7.43 10.40
N GLU A 52 -10.40 -6.32 10.36
CA GLU A 52 -10.51 -5.46 9.19
C GLU A 52 -9.22 -4.69 8.94
N GLU A 53 -8.66 -4.11 9.99
CA GLU A 53 -7.39 -3.38 9.95
C GLU A 53 -6.21 -4.31 9.61
N GLU A 54 -6.21 -5.54 10.11
CA GLU A 54 -5.20 -6.55 9.76
C GLU A 54 -5.32 -6.98 8.30
N ALA A 55 -6.53 -7.10 7.76
CA ALA A 55 -6.76 -7.37 6.34
C ALA A 55 -6.31 -6.19 5.46
N GLU A 56 -6.56 -4.95 5.90
CA GLU A 56 -6.11 -3.74 5.21
C GLU A 56 -4.58 -3.63 5.23
N LEU A 57 -3.93 -3.87 6.37
CA LEU A 57 -2.47 -3.90 6.50
C LEU A 57 -1.85 -4.92 5.54
N ASN A 58 -2.44 -6.12 5.44
CA ASN A 58 -1.99 -7.15 4.49
C ASN A 58 -2.17 -6.69 3.04
N ALA A 59 -3.32 -6.10 2.69
CA ALA A 59 -3.58 -5.60 1.34
C ALA A 59 -2.59 -4.49 0.94
N ILE A 60 -2.30 -3.55 1.85
CA ILE A 60 -1.31 -2.49 1.63
C ILE A 60 0.10 -3.09 1.49
N GLY A 61 0.46 -4.08 2.30
CA GLY A 61 1.75 -4.77 2.20
C GLY A 61 1.94 -5.52 0.88
N GLU A 62 0.90 -6.15 0.35
CA GLU A 62 0.94 -6.77 -0.98
C GLU A 62 1.12 -5.72 -2.08
N LEU A 63 0.43 -4.58 -1.99
CA LEU A 63 0.60 -3.46 -2.92
C LEU A 63 2.01 -2.88 -2.90
N ASP A 64 2.60 -2.72 -1.71
CA ASP A 64 3.96 -2.20 -1.55
C ASP A 64 4.98 -3.09 -2.27
N ARG A 65 4.82 -4.41 -2.14
CA ARG A 65 5.63 -5.40 -2.85
C ARG A 65 5.49 -5.28 -4.36
N ILE A 66 4.26 -5.13 -4.86
CA ILE A 66 4.00 -4.96 -6.29
C ILE A 66 4.65 -3.66 -6.79
N PHE A 67 4.51 -2.55 -6.07
CA PHE A 67 5.12 -1.28 -6.46
C PHE A 67 6.63 -1.32 -6.38
N THR A 68 7.21 -1.89 -5.33
CA THR A 68 8.66 -2.07 -5.22
C THR A 68 9.19 -2.89 -6.39
N TYR A 69 8.50 -3.95 -6.79
CA TYR A 69 8.87 -4.75 -7.95
C TYR A 69 8.76 -3.96 -9.27
N LEU A 70 7.63 -3.29 -9.51
CA LEU A 70 7.43 -2.46 -10.72
C LEU A 70 8.44 -1.31 -10.79
N ASN A 71 8.65 -0.60 -9.68
CA ASN A 71 9.63 0.47 -9.56
C ASN A 71 11.05 -0.07 -9.79
N SER A 72 11.38 -1.24 -9.25
CA SER A 72 12.69 -1.86 -9.48
C SER A 72 12.90 -2.23 -10.95
N LEU A 73 11.88 -2.76 -11.63
CA LEU A 73 11.93 -3.03 -13.07
C LEU A 73 12.11 -1.74 -13.88
N LEU A 74 11.35 -0.69 -13.56
CA LEU A 74 11.43 0.60 -14.22
C LEU A 74 12.81 1.25 -14.04
N VAL A 75 13.39 1.14 -12.84
CA VAL A 75 14.75 1.61 -12.55
C VAL A 75 15.81 0.75 -13.24
N ALA A 76 15.59 -0.56 -13.34
CA ALA A 76 16.52 -1.49 -13.99
C ALA A 76 16.52 -1.40 -15.53
N GLU A 77 15.45 -0.89 -16.14
CA GLU A 77 15.37 -0.62 -17.59
C GLU A 77 15.99 0.74 -18.01
N GLN A 78 16.71 1.43 -17.11
CA GLN A 78 17.52 2.63 -17.44
C GLN A 78 18.94 2.29 -17.84
#